data_AF-A0A2V5TTN9-F1
#
_entry.id   AF-A0A2V5TTN9-F1
#
_cell.length_a   1.000
_cell.length_b   1.000
_cell.length_c   1.000
_cell.angle_alpha   90.00
_cell.angle_beta   90.00
_cell.angle_gamma   90.00
#
_symmetry.space_group_name_H-M   'P 1'
#
loop_
_entity.id
_entity.type
_entity.pdbx_description
1 polymer ?
#
loop_
_entity_poly.entity_id
_entity_poly.type
_entity_poly.pdbx_seq_one_letter_code
_entity_poly.pdbx_strand_id
1 'polypeptide(L)' 'MSCLDRENILIPLSRINTQAGAAIDTLYVVDGSTHAKITDSNRIRTIQQHLKSTILSEGAAKSQ' A
#
# COMPACT_ATOMS: atom_id res chain seq x y z
N MET A 1 -0.30 -16.56 -1.84
CA MET A 1 -1.20 -15.40 -1.96
C MET A 1 -0.48 -14.23 -1.32
N SER A 2 -0.40 -13.10 -2.02
CA SER A 2 0.28 -11.90 -1.50
C SER A 2 -0.57 -11.25 -0.39
N CYS A 3 0.03 -10.44 0.49
CA CYS A 3 -0.75 -9.68 1.48
C CYS A 3 -1.78 -8.75 0.81
N LEU A 4 -1.50 -8.32 -0.43
CA LEU A 4 -2.39 -7.45 -1.23
C LEU A 4 -3.68 -8.18 -1.62
N ASP A 5 -3.56 -9.44 -2.06
CA ASP A 5 -4.72 -10.27 -2.42
C ASP A 5 -5.60 -10.55 -1.20
N ARG A 6 -4.97 -10.75 -0.02
CA ARG A 6 -5.68 -11.02 1.23
C ARG A 6 -6.48 -9.82 1.73
N GLU A 7 -5.94 -8.61 1.59
CA GLU A 7 -6.59 -7.38 2.08
C GLU A 7 -7.53 -6.73 1.06
N ASN A 8 -7.62 -7.30 -0.15
CA ASN A 8 -8.39 -6.75 -1.26
C ASN A 8 -8.06 -5.27 -1.50
N ILE A 9 -6.78 -4.99 -1.79
CA ILE A 9 -6.26 -3.64 -2.02
C ILE A 9 -5.48 -3.53 -3.33
N LEU A 10 -5.43 -2.32 -3.89
CA LEU A 10 -4.60 -2.00 -5.05
C LEU A 10 -3.60 -0.89 -4.69
N ILE A 11 -2.44 -0.90 -5.35
CA ILE A 11 -1.39 0.13 -5.19
C ILE A 11 -1.15 0.84 -6.53
N PRO A 12 -1.99 1.81 -6.90
CA PRO A 12 -1.78 2.66 -8.08
C PRO A 12 -0.58 3.60 -7.94
N LEU A 13 0.11 3.82 -9.06
CA LEU A 13 1.05 4.91 -9.26
C LEU A 13 0.28 6.17 -9.67
N SER A 14 0.54 7.30 -9.01
CA SER A 14 -0.01 8.60 -9.39
C SER A 14 1.02 9.70 -9.34
N ARG A 15 0.83 10.69 -10.19
CA ARG A 15 1.67 11.87 -10.26
C ARG A 15 0.95 13.06 -9.63
N ILE A 16 1.53 13.62 -8.60
CA ILE A 16 1.06 14.85 -7.96
C ILE A 16 1.88 16.00 -8.54
N ASN A 17 1.23 16.86 -9.33
CA ASN A 17 1.82 18.10 -9.82
C ASN A 17 1.70 19.18 -8.75
N THR A 18 2.80 19.84 -8.43
CA THR A 18 2.84 20.95 -7.46
C THR A 18 2.82 22.29 -8.19
N GLN A 19 2.39 23.34 -7.49
CA GLN A 19 2.30 24.70 -8.04
C GLN A 19 3.66 25.27 -8.49
N ALA A 20 4.77 24.75 -7.95
CA ALA A 20 6.14 25.13 -8.36
C ALA A 20 6.65 24.37 -9.60
N GLY A 21 5.81 23.58 -10.26
CA GLY A 21 6.19 22.77 -11.43
C GLY A 21 6.94 21.48 -11.09
N ALA A 22 7.19 21.18 -9.81
CA ALA A 22 7.71 19.88 -9.40
C ALA A 22 6.60 18.82 -9.46
N ALA A 23 6.94 17.62 -9.92
CA ALA A 23 6.05 16.47 -9.93
C ALA A 23 6.56 15.41 -8.93
N ILE A 24 5.64 14.85 -8.15
CA ILE A 24 5.94 13.78 -7.20
C ILE A 24 5.19 12.53 -7.63
N ASP A 25 5.93 11.49 -8.03
CA ASP A 25 5.36 10.17 -8.24
C ASP A 25 5.11 9.52 -6.88
N THR A 26 3.84 9.20 -6.60
CA THR A 26 3.34 8.71 -5.32
C THR A 26 2.61 7.39 -5.52
N LEU A 27 2.88 6.43 -4.64
CA LEU A 27 2.09 5.22 -4.49
C LEU A 27 1.09 5.41 -3.35
N TYR A 28 -0.16 5.02 -3.54
CA TYR A 28 -1.20 5.04 -2.52
C TYR A 28 -1.96 3.72 -2.51
N VAL A 29 -2.64 3.44 -1.40
CA VAL A 29 -3.44 2.22 -1.24
C VAL A 29 -4.92 2.57 -1.41
N VAL A 30 -5.62 1.83 -2.26
CA VAL A 30 -7.08 1.93 -2.44
C VAL A 30 -7.76 0.59 -2.21
N ASP A 31 -9.06 0.65 -1.97
CA ASP A 31 -9.91 -0.52 -1.91
C ASP A 31 -9.95 -1.23 -3.27
N GLY A 32 -9.75 -2.54 -3.28
CA GLY A 32 -9.66 -3.33 -4.52
C GLY A 32 -10.99 -3.49 -5.25
N SER A 33 -12.13 -3.32 -4.59
CA SER A 33 -13.44 -3.47 -5.21
C SER A 33 -14.00 -2.15 -5.74
N THR A 34 -13.78 -1.07 -5.01
CA THR A 34 -14.37 0.25 -5.30
C THR A 34 -13.36 1.23 -5.88
N HIS A 35 -12.07 0.92 -5.81
CA HIS A 35 -10.96 1.81 -6.15
C HIS A 35 -10.96 3.13 -5.35
N ALA A 36 -11.77 3.20 -4.29
CA ALA A 36 -11.91 4.36 -3.46
C ALA A 36 -10.81 4.40 -2.40
N LYS A 37 -10.57 5.60 -1.88
CA LYS A 37 -9.70 5.80 -0.71
C LYS A 37 -10.24 5.00 0.47
N ILE A 38 -9.39 4.22 1.11
CA ILE A 38 -9.71 3.57 2.37
C ILE A 38 -9.70 4.63 3.47
N THR A 39 -10.84 4.82 4.13
CA THR A 39 -11.01 5.78 5.25
C THR A 39 -11.17 5.11 6.60
N ASP A 40 -11.50 3.81 6.63
CA ASP A 40 -11.63 3.03 7.85
C ASP A 40 -10.26 2.86 8.53
N SER A 41 -10.14 3.40 9.74
CA SER A 41 -8.88 3.41 10.51
C SER A 41 -8.43 2.02 10.99
N ASN A 42 -9.37 1.13 11.29
CA ASN A 42 -9.06 -0.24 11.69
C ASN A 42 -8.50 -1.01 10.48
N ARG A 43 -9.14 -0.84 9.32
CA ARG A 43 -8.67 -1.44 8.07
C ARG A 43 -7.28 -0.93 7.69
N ILE A 44 -7.04 0.37 7.79
CA ILE A 44 -5.72 0.97 7.56
C ILE A 44 -4.66 0.32 8.47
N ARG A 45 -4.96 0.15 9.77
CA ARG A 45 -4.04 -0.47 10.72
C ARG A 45 -3.73 -1.92 10.36
N THR A 46 -4.73 -2.72 10.00
CA THR A 46 -4.52 -4.12 9.60
C THR A 46 -3.62 -4.21 8.37
N ILE A 47 -3.86 -3.39 7.35
CA ILE A 47 -3.02 -3.33 6.14
C ILE A 47 -1.58 -2.97 6.52
N GLN A 48 -1.38 -1.96 7.37
CA GLN A 48 -0.03 -1.56 7.82
C GLN A 48 0.70 -2.68 8.57
N GLN A 49 0.00 -3.40 9.46
CA GLN A 49 0.57 -4.49 10.23
C GLN A 49 0.97 -5.67 9.33
N HIS A 50 0.08 -6.07 8.41
CA HIS A 50 0.39 -7.14 7.47
C HIS A 50 1.53 -6.77 6.53
N LEU A 51 1.54 -5.55 5.98
CA LEU A 51 2.64 -5.08 5.13
C LEU A 51 3.98 -5.11 5.87
N LYS A 52 4.01 -4.59 7.10
CA LYS A 52 5.22 -4.62 7.94
C LYS A 52 5.67 -6.05 8.22
N SER A 53 4.74 -6.94 8.57
CA SER A 53 5.06 -8.35 8.83
C SER A 53 5.63 -9.02 7.59
N THR A 54 5.00 -8.87 6.43
CA THR A 54 5.46 -9.50 5.18
C THR A 54 6.84 -9.02 4.77
N ILE A 55 7.09 -7.69 4.80
CA ILE A 55 8.41 -7.13 4.46
C ILE A 55 9.51 -7.64 5.40
N LEU A 56 9.26 -7.65 6.71
CA LEU A 56 10.24 -8.11 7.70
C LEU A 56 10.46 -9.63 7.61
N SER A 57 9.41 -10.41 7.33
CA SER A 57 9.52 -11.87 7.17
C SER A 57 10.27 -12.27 5.90
N GLU A 58 10.09 -11.57 4.78
CA GLU A 58 10.86 -11.82 3.55
C GLU A 58 12.33 -11.41 3.68
N GLY A 59 12.63 -10.38 4.49
CA GLY A 59 14.00 -10.00 4.84
C GLY A 59 14.73 -11.09 5.61
N ALA A 60 14.05 -11.79 6.52
CA ALA A 60 14.62 -12.91 7.27
C ALA A 60 14.86 -14.16 6.41
N ALA A 61 13.99 -14.41 5.41
CA ALA A 61 14.11 -15.58 4.53
C ALA A 61 15.27 -15.48 3.51
N LYS A 62 15.78 -14.27 3.23
CA LYS A 62 16.92 -14.05 2.30
C LYS A 62 18.30 -14.07 2.96
N SER A 63 18.39 -14.28 4.27
CA SER A 63 19.67 -14.30 5.00
C SER A 63 20.21 -15.71 5.29
N GLN A 64 19.76 -16.74 4.57
CA GLN A 64 20.19 -18.13 4.75
C GLN A 64 20.81 -18.70 3.48
#